data_AF-A0A535SX36-F1
#
_entry.id   AF-A0A535SX36-F1
#
_cell.length_a   1.000
_cell.length_b   1.000
_cell.length_c   1.000
_cell.angle_alpha   90.00
_cell.angle_beta   90.00
_cell.angle_gamma   90.00
#
_symmetry.space_group_name_H-M   'P 1'
#
loop_
_entity.id
_entity.type
_entity.pdbx_description
1 polymer ?
#
loop_
_entity_poly.entity_id
_entity_poly.type
_entity_poly.pdbx_seq_one_letter_code
_entity_poly.pdbx_strand_id
1 'polypeptide(L)'
;MNRQLRWLPYLFAAGAVLWLVELTRFAAYLVAPAGREVLKQALIDGGITRNLDATLTTESVLIFFLGTAAVVLHAAAYYGLKRLRVWGWITAVIVSSGWSLVILGIPILVLLLRRSTREAYGLP
;
A
#
# COMPACT_ATOMS: atom_id res chain seq x y z
N MET A 1 14.86 -12.08 26.43
CA MET A 1 14.28 -11.82 25.09
C MET A 1 15.32 -11.09 24.26
N ASN A 2 15.61 -11.55 23.05
CA ASN A 2 16.67 -10.99 22.21
C ASN A 2 16.44 -9.49 21.98
N ARG A 3 17.46 -8.63 22.15
CA ARG A 3 17.29 -7.16 22.21
C ARG A 3 16.64 -6.60 20.94
N GLN A 4 16.93 -7.23 19.80
CA GLN A 4 16.38 -6.93 18.48
C GLN A 4 14.87 -7.24 18.37
N LEU A 5 14.39 -8.32 18.98
CA LEU A 5 12.99 -8.75 18.89
C LEU A 5 12.03 -7.90 19.74
N ARG A 6 12.56 -7.08 20.66
CA ARG A 6 11.74 -6.24 21.55
C ARG A 6 10.98 -5.14 20.80
N TRP A 7 11.51 -4.69 19.67
CA TRP A 7 10.96 -3.59 18.88
C TRP A 7 9.89 -4.03 17.89
N LEU A 8 9.89 -5.32 17.52
CA LEU A 8 9.08 -5.85 16.43
C LEU A 8 7.57 -5.56 16.59
N PRO A 9 6.95 -5.74 17.77
CA PRO A 9 5.55 -5.36 17.94
C PRO A 9 5.30 -3.86 17.68
N TYR A 10 6.18 -2.99 18.17
CA TYR A 10 6.01 -1.54 17.99
C TYR A 10 6.13 -1.14 16.51
N LEU A 11 6.96 -1.82 15.73
CA LEU A 11 7.03 -1.63 14.28
C LEU A 11 5.71 -2.02 13.59
N PHE A 12 5.11 -3.15 13.97
CA PHE A 12 3.80 -3.54 13.44
C PHE A 12 2.69 -2.56 13.83
N ALA A 13 2.69 -2.08 15.08
CA ALA A 13 1.75 -1.05 15.52
C ALA A 13 1.93 0.27 14.75
N ALA A 14 3.18 0.71 14.54
CA ALA A 14 3.48 1.89 13.74
C ALA A 14 3.01 1.73 12.29
N GLY A 15 3.20 0.56 11.69
CA GLY A 15 2.69 0.27 10.35
C GLY A 15 1.17 0.34 10.25
N ALA A 16 0.44 -0.15 11.26
CA ALA A 16 -1.02 -0.02 11.32
C ALA A 16 -1.46 1.45 11.35
N VAL A 17 -0.80 2.27 12.17
CA VAL A 17 -1.07 3.72 12.25
C VAL A 17 -0.76 4.41 10.94
N LEU A 18 0.38 4.09 10.31
CA LEU A 18 0.76 4.64 9.01
C LEU A 18 -0.31 4.39 7.96
N TRP A 19 -0.74 3.14 7.79
CA TRP A 19 -1.78 2.79 6.81
C TRP A 19 -3.12 3.47 7.11
N LEU A 20 -3.47 3.63 8.38
CA LEU A 20 -4.69 4.34 8.78
C LEU A 20 -4.61 5.84 8.43
N VAL A 21 -3.46 6.47 8.66
CA VAL A 21 -3.24 7.87 8.30
C VAL A 21 -3.33 8.06 6.79
N GLU A 22 -2.71 7.18 6.01
CA GLU A 22 -2.78 7.24 4.54
C GLU A 22 -4.21 7.03 4.02
N LEU A 23 -4.95 6.07 4.57
CA LEU A 23 -6.37 5.89 4.25
C LEU A 23 -7.20 7.14 4.57
N THR A 24 -6.95 7.76 5.72
CA THR A 24 -7.69 8.95 6.16
C THR A 24 -7.39 10.13 5.24
N ARG A 25 -6.12 10.33 4.85
CA ARG A 25 -5.71 11.34 3.87
C ARG A 25 -6.40 11.10 2.53
N PHE A 26 -6.37 9.86 2.03
CA PHE A 26 -7.03 9.49 0.79
C PHE A 26 -8.54 9.76 0.83
N ALA A 27 -9.22 9.38 1.91
CA ALA A 27 -10.64 9.67 2.10
C ALA A 27 -10.93 11.18 2.08
N ALA A 28 -10.06 12.00 2.68
CA ALA A 28 -10.19 13.45 2.63
C ALA A 28 -10.10 14.00 1.19
N TYR A 29 -9.19 13.46 0.36
CA TYR A 29 -9.12 13.80 -1.06
C TYR A 29 -10.41 13.44 -1.82
N LEU A 30 -11.03 12.30 -1.51
CA LEU A 30 -12.27 11.88 -2.18
C LEU A 30 -13.50 12.73 -1.80
N VAL A 31 -13.57 13.18 -0.56
CA VAL A 31 -14.71 13.97 -0.07
C VAL A 31 -14.64 15.40 -0.60
N ALA A 32 -13.44 15.99 -0.66
CA ALA A 32 -13.26 17.36 -1.12
C ALA A 32 -13.32 17.46 -2.67
N PRO A 33 -14.11 18.38 -3.25
CA PRO A 33 -14.17 18.56 -4.70
C PRO A 33 -12.80 18.85 -5.32
N ALA A 34 -12.02 19.76 -4.74
CA ALA A 34 -10.67 20.05 -5.19
C ALA A 34 -9.73 18.83 -5.08
N GLY A 35 -9.92 18.00 -4.05
CA GLY A 35 -9.15 16.77 -3.88
C GLY A 35 -9.45 15.73 -4.96
N ARG A 36 -10.72 15.58 -5.35
CA ARG A 36 -11.10 14.68 -6.45
C ARG A 36 -10.49 15.12 -7.78
N GLU A 37 -10.43 16.42 -8.05
CA GLU A 37 -9.80 16.92 -9.27
C GLU A 37 -8.30 16.65 -9.31
N VAL A 38 -7.60 16.71 -8.17
CA VAL A 38 -6.19 16.27 -8.07
C VAL A 38 -6.05 14.78 -8.43
N LEU A 39 -6.93 13.93 -7.92
CA LEU A 39 -6.90 12.49 -8.23
C LEU A 39 -7.22 12.20 -9.69
N LYS A 40 -8.19 12.90 -10.29
CA LYS A 40 -8.50 12.79 -11.72
C LYS A 40 -7.32 13.23 -12.58
N GLN A 41 -6.65 14.32 -12.20
CA GLN A 41 -5.46 14.77 -12.92
C GLN A 41 -4.36 13.71 -12.87
N ALA A 42 -4.15 13.06 -11.73
CA ALA A 42 -3.20 11.95 -11.63
C ALA A 42 -3.55 10.76 -12.54
N LEU A 43 -4.84 10.44 -12.73
CA LEU A 43 -5.29 9.43 -13.70
C LEU A 43 -4.97 9.84 -15.14
N ILE A 44 -5.21 11.12 -15.47
CA ILE A 44 -4.91 11.69 -16.79
C ILE A 44 -3.41 11.62 -17.06
N ASP A 45 -2.58 12.02 -16.08
CA ASP A 45 -1.11 11.96 -16.17
C ASP A 45 -0.62 10.51 -16.32
N GLY A 46 -1.36 9.54 -15.76
CA GLY A 46 -1.16 8.10 -15.96
C GLY A 46 -1.66 7.54 -17.30
N GLY A 47 -2.21 8.39 -18.18
CA GLY A 47 -2.68 8.02 -19.52
C GLY A 47 -4.15 7.57 -19.58
N ILE A 48 -4.90 7.64 -18.48
CA ILE A 48 -6.32 7.28 -18.44
C ILE A 48 -7.15 8.54 -18.77
N THR A 49 -7.71 8.60 -19.97
CA THR A 49 -8.46 9.78 -20.46
C THR A 49 -9.95 9.54 -20.67
N ARG A 50 -10.43 8.31 -20.44
CA ARG A 50 -11.85 7.92 -20.59
C ARG A 50 -12.39 7.35 -19.28
N ASN A 51 -13.69 7.56 -19.03
CA ASN A 51 -14.41 7.03 -17.86
C ASN A 51 -13.79 7.40 -16.50
N LEU A 52 -13.22 8.61 -16.39
CA LEU A 52 -12.46 9.07 -15.21
C LEU A 52 -13.20 8.86 -13.89
N ASP A 53 -14.48 9.22 -13.79
CA ASP A 53 -15.24 9.06 -12.55
C ASP A 53 -15.44 7.58 -12.17
N ALA A 54 -15.68 6.71 -13.16
CA ALA A 54 -15.83 5.28 -12.93
C ALA A 54 -14.50 4.66 -12.51
N THR A 55 -13.41 4.98 -13.22
CA THR A 55 -12.05 4.52 -12.86
C THR A 55 -11.66 5.00 -11.47
N LEU A 56 -11.85 6.28 -11.17
CA LEU A 56 -11.58 6.84 -9.85
C LEU A 56 -12.38 6.12 -8.77
N THR A 57 -13.66 5.83 -9.02
CA THR A 57 -14.50 5.08 -8.06
C THR A 57 -13.96 3.67 -7.84
N THR A 58 -13.64 2.94 -8.92
CA THR A 58 -13.08 1.58 -8.83
C THR A 58 -11.74 1.57 -8.08
N GLU A 59 -10.81 2.46 -8.42
CA GLU A 59 -9.53 2.58 -7.71
C GLU A 59 -9.72 2.96 -6.25
N SER A 60 -10.65 3.88 -5.95
CA SER A 60 -10.95 4.29 -4.59
C SER A 60 -11.44 3.13 -3.74
N VAL A 61 -12.33 2.31 -4.29
CA VAL A 61 -12.82 1.10 -3.63
C VAL A 61 -11.66 0.13 -3.37
N LEU A 62 -10.81 -0.13 -4.38
CA LEU A 62 -9.65 -1.01 -4.23
C LEU A 62 -8.68 -0.50 -3.16
N ILE A 63 -8.32 0.78 -3.19
CA ILE A 63 -7.41 1.41 -2.23
C ILE A 63 -7.98 1.32 -0.81
N PHE A 64 -9.28 1.61 -0.63
CA PHE A 64 -9.92 1.53 0.68
C PHE A 64 -9.88 0.11 1.25
N PHE A 65 -10.23 -0.90 0.44
CA PHE A 65 -10.20 -2.30 0.86
C PHE A 65 -8.77 -2.77 1.18
N LEU A 66 -7.80 -2.50 0.30
CA LEU A 66 -6.41 -2.93 0.49
C LEU A 66 -5.75 -2.22 1.67
N GLY A 67 -5.97 -0.91 1.82
CA GLY A 67 -5.47 -0.16 2.96
C GLY A 67 -6.08 -0.66 4.27
N THR A 68 -7.38 -0.98 4.30
CA THR A 68 -8.05 -1.49 5.51
C THR A 68 -7.51 -2.87 5.86
N ALA A 69 -7.35 -3.74 4.86
CA ALA A 69 -6.71 -5.04 5.05
C ALA A 69 -5.28 -4.89 5.59
N ALA A 70 -4.51 -3.91 5.09
CA ALA A 70 -3.17 -3.64 5.61
C ALA A 70 -3.19 -3.21 7.08
N VAL A 71 -4.08 -2.29 7.49
CA VAL A 71 -4.25 -1.89 8.90
C VAL A 71 -4.56 -3.12 9.77
N VAL A 72 -5.53 -3.94 9.35
CA VAL A 72 -5.95 -5.13 10.08
C VAL A 72 -4.82 -6.16 10.20
N LEU A 73 -4.09 -6.43 9.12
CA LEU A 73 -2.94 -7.35 9.14
C LEU A 73 -1.83 -6.85 10.07
N HIS A 74 -1.50 -5.56 10.04
CA HIS A 74 -0.49 -5.01 10.96
C HIS A 74 -0.93 -5.11 12.42
N ALA A 75 -2.19 -4.78 12.72
CA ALA A 75 -2.75 -4.94 14.06
C ALA A 75 -2.76 -6.42 14.49
N ALA A 76 -3.14 -7.34 13.61
CA ALA A 76 -3.15 -8.77 13.89
C ALA A 76 -1.72 -9.33 14.11
N ALA A 77 -0.72 -8.86 13.36
CA ALA A 77 0.68 -9.21 13.60
C ALA A 77 1.14 -8.70 14.98
N TYR A 78 0.77 -7.48 15.37
CA TYR A 78 1.04 -6.92 16.70
C TYR A 78 0.44 -7.78 17.82
N TYR A 79 -0.87 -8.03 17.77
CA TYR A 79 -1.57 -8.83 18.76
C TYR A 79 -1.10 -10.29 18.77
N GLY A 80 -0.78 -10.84 17.60
CA GLY A 80 -0.27 -12.18 17.44
C GLY A 80 1.11 -12.35 18.09
N LEU A 81 2.03 -11.41 17.90
CA LEU A 81 3.31 -11.40 18.61
C LEU A 81 3.15 -11.28 20.14
N LYS A 82 2.11 -10.57 20.60
CA LYS A 82 1.81 -10.39 22.02
C LYS A 82 1.09 -11.59 22.66
N ARG A 83 0.20 -12.27 21.94
CA ARG A 83 -0.74 -13.25 22.53
C ARG A 83 -0.99 -14.53 21.72
N LEU A 84 -1.22 -14.46 20.40
CA LEU A 84 -1.72 -15.60 19.60
C LEU A 84 -0.64 -16.39 18.82
N ARG A 85 0.63 -15.97 18.95
CA ARG A 85 1.89 -16.55 18.43
C ARG A 85 1.87 -17.08 16.99
N VAL A 86 1.25 -18.22 16.71
CA VAL A 86 1.23 -18.87 15.38
C VAL A 86 0.54 -17.98 14.34
N TRP A 87 -0.67 -17.51 14.62
CA TRP A 87 -1.37 -16.58 13.73
C TRP A 87 -0.60 -15.27 13.55
N GLY A 88 0.03 -14.79 14.62
CA GLY A 88 0.91 -13.62 14.56
C GLY A 88 2.09 -13.77 13.63
N TRP A 89 2.71 -14.95 13.61
CA TRP A 89 3.82 -15.24 12.71
C TRP A 89 3.37 -15.28 11.25
N ILE A 90 2.26 -15.96 10.93
CA ILE A 90 1.70 -15.98 9.58
C ILE A 90 1.41 -14.55 9.10
N THR A 91 0.74 -13.76 9.94
CA THR A 91 0.43 -12.37 9.60
C THR A 91 1.69 -11.52 9.43
N ALA A 92 2.70 -11.70 10.30
CA ALA A 92 3.98 -11.01 10.18
C ALA A 92 4.70 -11.33 8.86
N VAL A 93 4.66 -12.60 8.42
CA VAL A 93 5.22 -13.01 7.12
C VAL A 93 4.48 -12.33 5.97
N ILE A 94 3.16 -12.34 5.98
CA ILE A 94 2.34 -11.67 4.95
C ILE A 94 2.69 -10.18 4.87
N VAL A 95 2.73 -9.50 6.01
CA VAL A 95 3.07 -8.07 6.09
C VAL A 95 4.50 -7.81 5.59
N SER A 96 5.46 -8.65 5.96
CA SER A 96 6.86 -8.53 5.50
C SER A 96 6.97 -8.68 3.98
N SER A 97 6.28 -9.66 3.40
CA SER A 97 6.22 -9.85 1.94
C SER A 97 5.58 -8.64 1.25
N GLY A 98 4.50 -8.11 1.83
CA GLY A 98 3.84 -6.89 1.33
C GLY A 98 4.79 -5.69 1.30
N TRP A 99 5.51 -5.42 2.39
CA TRP A 99 6.52 -4.36 2.43
C TRP A 99 7.68 -4.59 1.45
N SER A 100 8.10 -5.83 1.26
CA SER A 100 9.15 -6.17 0.29
C SER A 100 8.71 -5.83 -1.14
N LEU A 101 7.45 -6.12 -1.48
CA LEU A 101 6.86 -5.73 -2.77
C LEU A 101 6.81 -4.20 -2.92
N VAL A 102 6.39 -3.47 -1.89
CA VAL A 102 6.30 -2.00 -1.93
C VAL A 102 7.68 -1.34 -2.05
N ILE A 103 8.66 -1.78 -1.26
CA ILE A 103 9.98 -1.15 -1.16
C ILE A 103 10.86 -1.51 -2.34
N LEU A 104 10.79 -2.75 -2.84
CA LEU A 104 11.69 -3.25 -3.89
C LEU A 104 10.92 -3.53 -5.19
N GLY A 105 9.83 -4.28 -5.10
CA GLY A 105 9.09 -4.74 -6.28
C GLY A 105 8.51 -3.61 -7.13
N ILE A 106 7.78 -2.66 -6.51
CA ILE A 106 7.16 -1.54 -7.22
C ILE A 106 8.24 -0.64 -7.87
N PRO A 107 9.31 -0.19 -7.18
CA PRO A 107 10.35 0.59 -7.84
C PRO A 107 11.03 -0.13 -8.99
N ILE A 108 11.32 -1.43 -8.84
CA ILE A 108 11.88 -2.23 -9.93
C ILE A 108 10.90 -2.31 -11.10
N LEU A 109 9.62 -2.57 -10.85
CA LEU A 109 8.59 -2.58 -11.88
C LEU A 109 8.52 -1.23 -12.61
N VAL A 110 8.53 -0.11 -11.88
CA VAL A 110 8.56 1.24 -12.47
C VAL A 110 9.79 1.41 -13.36
N LEU A 111 10.97 0.98 -12.92
CA LEU A 111 12.19 1.02 -13.74
C LEU A 111 12.08 0.15 -14.98
N LEU A 112 11.51 -1.05 -14.87
CA LEU A 112 11.29 -1.97 -15.99
C LEU A 112 10.26 -1.45 -16.99
N LEU A 113 9.25 -0.70 -16.54
CA LEU A 113 8.25 -0.08 -17.41
C LEU A 113 8.77 1.16 -18.17
N ARG A 114 9.92 1.72 -17.77
CA ARG A 114 10.55 2.83 -18.50
C ARG A 114 10.97 2.37 -19.89
N ARG A 115 10.63 3.18 -20.89
CA ARG A 115 10.94 2.93 -22.30
C ARG A 115 12.42 2.59 -22.53
N SER A 116 13.33 3.37 -21.95
CA SER A 116 14.78 3.12 -22.07
C SER A 116 15.20 1.74 -21.56
N THR A 117 14.56 1.26 -20.49
CA THR A 117 14.85 -0.07 -19.93
C THR A 117 14.26 -1.15 -20.82
N ARG A 118 13.02 -0.98 -21.30
CA ARG A 118 12.37 -1.92 -22.24
C ARG A 118 13.18 -2.08 -23.52
N GLU A 119 13.62 -0.99 -24.12
CA GLU A 119 14.45 -0.98 -25.33
C GLU A 119 15.79 -1.71 -25.10
N ALA A 120 16.41 -1.57 -23.92
CA ALA A 120 17.62 -2.30 -23.55
C ALA A 120 17.41 -3.83 -23.44
N TYR A 121 16.17 -4.27 -23.14
CA TYR A 121 15.77 -5.69 -23.18
C TYR A 121 15.20 -6.11 -24.55
N GLY A 122 15.25 -5.27 -25.58
CA GLY A 122 14.73 -5.57 -26.92
C GLY A 122 13.20 -5.56 -27.01
N LEU A 123 12.52 -4.99 -26.01
CA LEU A 123 11.07 -4.78 -26.02
C LEU A 123 10.77 -3.37 -26.55
N PRO A 124 9.75 -3.18 -27.41
CA PRO A 124 9.31 -1.85 -27.84
C PRO A 124 8.78 -1.02 -26.67
#